data_AF-A0AAV2EV33-F1
#
_entry.id   AF-A0AAV2EV33-F1
#
_cell.length_a   1.000
_cell.length_b   1.000
_cell.length_c   1.000
_cell.angle_alpha   90.00
_cell.angle_beta   90.00
_cell.angle_gamma   90.00
#
_symmetry.space_group_name_H-M   'P 1'
#
loop_
_entity.id
_entity.type
_entity.pdbx_description
1 polymer ?
#
loop_
_entity_poly.entity_id
_entity_poly.type
_entity_poly.pdbx_seq_one_letter_code
_entity_poly.pdbx_strand_id
1 'polypeptide(L)' 'MLVCFQTIMQEDKENILRAQSIGKAAITEPFRLLGSHHLGVVFTFPVYKSKLPSSSTIQQRIEATAG' A
#
# COMPACT_ATOMS: atom_id res chain seq x y z
N MET A 1 0.73 -8.14 11.76
CA MET A 1 0.77 -6.93 10.92
C MET A 1 1.08 -7.41 9.51
N LEU A 2 0.04 -7.60 8.70
CA LEU A 2 0.17 -8.22 7.39
C LEU A 2 0.84 -7.21 6.45
N VAL A 3 2.12 -7.43 6.18
CA VAL A 3 2.79 -6.85 5.01
C VAL A 3 2.09 -7.50 3.82
N CYS A 4 1.60 -6.71 2.85
CA CYS A 4 0.87 -7.23 1.70
C CYS A 4 1.80 -8.15 0.88
N PHE A 5 1.79 -9.45 1.21
CA PHE A 5 2.37 -10.56 0.46
C PHE A 5 1.26 -11.37 -0.22
N GLN A 6 0.05 -10.83 -0.32
CA GLN A 6 -1.01 -11.48 -1.08
C GLN A 6 -0.94 -11.02 -2.53
N THR A 7 -0.97 -12.01 -3.41
CA THR A 7 -1.00 -11.95 -4.88
C THR A 7 -1.61 -10.65 -5.40
N ILE A 8 -0.79 -9.82 -6.04
CA ILE A 8 -1.16 -8.46 -6.45
C ILE A 8 -2.26 -8.54 -7.53
N MET A 9 -3.50 -8.26 -7.14
CA MET A 9 -4.56 -7.93 -8.08
C MET A 9 -4.41 -6.46 -8.51
N GLN A 10 -5.12 -6.04 -9.56
CA GLN A 10 -4.97 -4.69 -10.10
C GLN A 10 -5.37 -3.60 -9.08
N GLU A 11 -6.39 -3.90 -8.27
CA GLU A 11 -6.87 -3.07 -7.16
C GLU A 11 -5.78 -2.84 -6.10
N ASP A 12 -4.99 -3.87 -5.79
CA ASP A 12 -3.88 -3.77 -4.83
C ASP A 12 -2.76 -2.88 -5.37
N LYS A 13 -2.45 -2.98 -6.67
CA LYS A 13 -1.41 -2.17 -7.32
C LYS A 13 -1.72 -0.68 -7.23
N GLU A 14 -2.97 -0.28 -7.53
CA GLU A 14 -3.39 1.12 -7.43
C GLU A 14 -3.35 1.62 -5.98
N ASN A 15 -3.77 0.78 -5.04
CA ASN A 15 -3.77 1.16 -3.62
C ASN A 15 -2.34 1.29 -3.06
N ILE A 16 -1.39 0.46 -3.51
CA ILE A 16 0.03 0.57 -3.19
C ILE A 16 0.60 1.90 -3.71
N LEU A 17 0.39 2.23 -4.98
CA LEU A 17 0.87 3.48 -5.58
C LEU A 17 0.27 4.71 -4.87
N ARG A 18 -1.02 4.63 -4.51
CA ARG A 18 -1.70 5.68 -3.75
C ARG A 18 -1.12 5.84 -2.35
N ALA A 19 -0.90 4.74 -1.62
CA ALA A 19 -0.29 4.75 -0.30
C ALA A 19 1.13 5.35 -0.32
N GLN A 20 1.94 4.97 -1.31
CA GLN A 20 3.31 5.47 -1.49
C GLN A 20 3.35 6.98 -1.76
N SER A 21 2.49 7.49 -2.64
CA SER A 21 2.45 8.92 -2.98
C SER A 21 1.96 9.79 -1.82
N ILE A 22 0.86 9.39 -1.16
CA ILE A 22 0.28 10.14 -0.03
C ILE A 22 1.13 10.00 1.23
N GLY A 23 1.88 8.90 1.35
CA GLY A 23 2.64 8.53 2.54
C GLY A 23 1.77 8.32 3.78
N LYS A 24 0.55 7.85 3.54
CA LYS A 24 -0.44 7.49 4.55
C LYS A 24 -1.13 6.20 4.12
N ALA A 25 -1.96 5.68 5.01
CA ALA A 25 -2.77 4.51 4.71
C ALA A 25 -3.74 4.76 3.55
N ALA A 26 -3.95 3.75 2.73
CA ALA A 26 -4.91 3.76 1.62
C ALA A 26 -5.85 2.55 1.72
N ILE A 27 -7.11 2.73 1.32
CA ILE A 27 -8.16 1.71 1.36
C ILE A 27 -8.65 1.45 -0.08
N THR A 28 -8.77 0.18 -0.46
CA THR A 28 -9.44 -0.18 -1.72
C THR A 28 -10.94 0.05 -1.65
N GLU A 29 -11.58 0.13 -2.81
CA GLU A 29 -13.01 -0.15 -2.88
C GLU A 29 -13.30 -1.60 -2.48
N PRO A 30 -14.52 -1.95 -2.03
CA PRO A 30 -14.87 -3.31 -1.69
C PRO A 30 -14.72 -4.26 -2.88
N PHE A 31 -13.96 -5.35 -2.72
CA PHE A 31 -13.78 -6.39 -3.74
C PHE A 31 -13.74 -7.79 -3.11
N ARG A 32 -13.81 -8.82 -3.96
CA ARG A 32 -13.76 -10.22 -3.50
C ARG A 32 -12.32 -10.61 -3.19
N LEU A 33 -12.05 -10.90 -1.91
CA LEU A 33 -10.73 -11.30 -1.44
C LEU A 33 -10.36 -12.69 -1.95
N LEU A 34 -9.08 -12.87 -2.28
CA LEU A 34 -8.52 -14.15 -2.70
C LEU A 34 -8.65 -15.20 -1.58
N GLY A 35 -8.97 -16.44 -1.95
CA GLY A 35 -9.10 -17.59 -1.04
C GLY A 35 -10.48 -17.72 -0.37
N SER A 36 -11.03 -16.63 0.20
CA SER A 36 -12.33 -16.67 0.88
C SER A 36 -13.52 -16.27 -0.01
N HIS A 37 -13.27 -15.54 -1.10
CA HIS A 37 -14.30 -14.91 -1.95
C HIS A 37 -15.27 -13.97 -1.22
N HIS A 38 -14.99 -13.65 0.04
CA HIS A 38 -15.75 -12.68 0.82
C HIS A 38 -15.51 -11.28 0.27
N LEU A 39 -16.56 -10.47 0.32
CA LEU A 39 -16.46 -9.05 0.03
C LEU A 39 -15.69 -8.39 1.18
N GLY A 40 -14.61 -7.70 0.85
CA GLY A 40 -13.77 -7.03 1.83
C GLY A 40 -13.01 -5.85 1.22
N VAL A 41 -12.24 -5.19 2.06
CA VAL A 41 -11.36 -4.08 1.68
C VAL A 41 -9.93 -4.40 2.09
N VAL A 42 -8.96 -3.90 1.32
CA VAL A 42 -7.55 -3.98 1.66
C VAL A 42 -7.09 -2.64 2.19
N PHE A 43 -6.43 -2.69 3.35
CA PHE A 43 -5.84 -1.53 4.00
C PHE A 43 -4.32 -1.57 3.89
N THR A 44 -3.76 -0.61 3.17
CA THR A 44 -2.34 -0.59 2.80
C THR A 44 -1.62 0.53 3.53
N PHE A 45 -0.54 0.20 4.25
CA PHE A 45 0.38 1.17 4.84
C PHE A 45 1.73 1.15 4.12
N PRO A 46 2.28 2.31 3.71
CA PRO A 46 3.63 2.35 3.20
C PRO A 46 4.62 2.16 4.36
N VAL A 47 5.62 1.30 4.15
CA VAL A 47 6.73 1.11 5.10
C VAL A 47 7.96 1.76 4.48
N TYR A 48 8.61 2.68 5.19
CA TYR A 48 9.76 3.42 4.69
C TYR A 48 11.06 2.99 5.37
N LYS A 49 12.18 3.15 4.64
CA LYS A 49 13.53 3.09 5.20
C LYS A 49 13.71 4.20 6.24
N SER A 50 14.52 3.93 7.26
CA SER A 50 14.69 4.78 8.46
C SER A 50 15.14 6.23 8.21
N LYS A 51 15.68 6.54 7.03
CA LYS A 51 16.24 7.85 6.70
C LYS A 51 15.30 8.75 5.88
N LEU A 52 13.99 8.46 5.85
CA LEU A 52 13.03 9.32 5.14
C LEU A 52 12.77 10.62 5.93
N PRO A 53 13.00 11.81 5.33
CA PRO A 53 12.68 13.08 5.98
C PRO A 53 11.17 13.26 6.21
N SER A 54 10.78 14.01 7.24
CA SER A 54 9.37 14.31 7.55
C SER A 54 8.66 15.06 6.41
N SER A 55 9.38 15.92 5.69
CA SER A 55 8.91 16.64 4.49
C SER A 55 9.49 16.03 3.21
N SER A 56 9.26 14.74 3.01
CA SER A 56 9.70 14.00 1.82
C SER A 56 8.82 14.28 0.60
N THR A 57 9.41 14.43 -0.59
CA THR A 57 8.67 14.46 -1.86
C THR A 57 8.07 13.09 -2.21
N ILE A 58 7.13 13.05 -3.16
CA ILE A 58 6.54 11.79 -3.67
C ILE A 58 7.64 10.83 -4.12
N GLN A 59 8.63 11.33 -4.85
CA GLN A 59 9.73 10.50 -5.38
C GLN A 59 10.60 9.92 -4.26
N GLN A 60 10.92 10.71 -3.23
CA GLN A 60 11.65 10.23 -2.05
C GLN A 60 10.87 9.15 -1.29
N ARG A 61 9.54 9.24 -1.23
CA ARG A 61 8.69 8.21 -0.61
C ARG A 61 8.71 6.91 -1.41
N ILE A 62 8.63 7.00 -2.73
CA ILE A 62 8.69 5.82 -3.61
C ILE A 62 10.06 5.12 -3.43
N GLU A 63 11.17 5.86 -3.50
CA GLU A 63 12.53 5.32 -3.37
C GLU A 63 12.83 4.76 -1.96
N ALA A 64 12.22 5.35 -0.93
CA ALA A 64 12.37 4.91 0.45
C ALA A 64 11.42 3.77 0.84
N THR A 65 10.42 3.42 0.02
CA THR A 65 9.51 2.32 0.37
C THR A 65 10.29 1.01 0.44
N ALA A 66 10.06 0.25 1.52
CA ALA A 66 10.67 -1.04 1.78
C ALA A 66 9.65 -2.13 1.42
N GLY A 67 9.89 -2.85 0.32
CA GLY A 67 8.97 -3.84 -0.25
C GLY A 67 8.68 -3.51 -1.69
#